data_AF-A0A2E1M3N3-F1
#
_entry.id   AF-A0A2E1M3N3-F1
#
_cell.length_a   1.000
_cell.length_b   1.000
_cell.length_c   1.000
_cell.angle_alpha   90.00
_cell.angle_beta   90.00
_cell.angle_gamma   90.00
#
_symmetry.space_group_name_H-M   'P 1'
#
loop_
_entity.id
_entity.type
_entity.pdbx_description
1 polymer ?
#
loop_
_entity_poly.entity_id
_entity_poly.type
_entity_poly.pdbx_seq_one_letter_code
_entity_poly.pdbx_strand_id
1 'polypeptide(L)'
;MSKTQSSWQKETHELFDGGCKVLRTNQNGDVYQFHVWVKTEGKLYRKSLRTKHLETALEKGKEEYINIMSRVNSGKKIFSDDVATVAKRFLYWKNEDVKAGIIGKSRLGTIKTHIQHMLSYLNTDMKVGDIHTGTFLGYYTWRKSGNSSVKAKNSSVTEGTISGEYSTIRLFIKYCYREGFTDISADRIEIKKSDRSKLLTNVRRDTFTEEEWERLYTGMRSFCAKKNCENEIEYYEKQIFRNYILGLANTGMRTGELEQLQWRDIIDYRKTDDYGKTKEVVFLQVRAETSKV
;
A
#
# COMPACT_ATOMS: atom_id res chain seq x y z
N MET A 1 -15.16 53.37 -10.91
CA MET A 1 -15.91 52.16 -11.31
C MET A 1 -16.66 51.63 -10.10
N SER A 2 -17.99 51.56 -10.21
CA SER A 2 -18.93 51.23 -9.14
C SER A 2 -18.70 49.82 -8.60
N LYS A 3 -18.36 49.69 -7.31
CA LYS A 3 -18.35 48.40 -6.60
C LYS A 3 -19.79 48.01 -6.31
N THR A 4 -20.30 47.03 -7.04
CA THR A 4 -21.59 46.36 -6.74
C THR A 4 -21.48 45.70 -5.35
N GLN A 5 -21.82 46.42 -4.29
CA GLN A 5 -21.92 45.87 -2.95
C GLN A 5 -23.02 44.82 -2.96
N SER A 6 -22.63 43.55 -2.84
CA SER A 6 -23.58 42.46 -2.63
C SER A 6 -24.23 42.66 -1.27
N SER A 7 -25.57 42.67 -1.18
CA SER A 7 -26.34 43.14 0.00
C SER A 7 -26.09 42.39 1.33
N TRP A 8 -25.22 41.39 1.34
CA TRP A 8 -24.82 40.59 2.50
C TRP A 8 -23.46 41.00 3.09
N GLN A 9 -22.66 41.81 2.39
CA GLN A 9 -21.35 42.30 2.83
C GLN A 9 -21.46 43.75 3.32
N LYS A 10 -21.11 44.00 4.59
CA LYS A 10 -21.11 45.35 5.19
C LYS A 10 -19.87 46.14 4.81
N GLU A 11 -18.73 45.47 4.84
CA GLU A 11 -17.42 46.11 4.71
C GLU A 11 -16.47 45.13 4.04
N THR A 12 -15.66 45.60 3.08
CA THR A 12 -14.73 44.75 2.33
C THR A 12 -13.46 45.53 2.02
N HIS A 13 -12.34 45.00 2.50
CA HIS A 13 -10.99 45.51 2.31
C HIS A 13 -10.22 44.55 1.42
N GLU A 14 -9.66 45.06 0.33
CA GLU A 14 -8.82 44.28 -0.59
C GLU A 14 -7.36 44.47 -0.22
N LEU A 15 -6.60 43.38 -0.17
CA LEU A 15 -5.17 43.35 0.14
C LEU A 15 -4.40 42.71 -1.01
N PHE A 16 -3.11 43.06 -1.15
CA PHE A 16 -2.21 42.57 -2.20
C PHE A 16 -2.80 42.69 -3.61
N ASP A 17 -3.22 43.90 -3.99
CA ASP A 17 -3.79 44.20 -5.31
C ASP A 17 -4.99 43.31 -5.69
N GLY A 18 -5.82 42.99 -4.70
CA GLY A 18 -6.99 42.11 -4.88
C GLY A 18 -6.67 40.61 -4.75
N GLY A 19 -5.45 40.26 -4.36
CA GLY A 19 -5.03 38.89 -4.07
C GLY A 19 -5.85 38.24 -2.94
N CYS A 20 -6.29 39.01 -1.94
CA CYS A 20 -7.23 38.54 -0.93
C CYS A 20 -8.18 39.65 -0.43
N LYS A 21 -9.24 39.23 0.26
CA LYS A 21 -10.29 40.11 0.78
C LYS A 21 -10.52 39.85 2.26
N VAL A 22 -10.57 40.92 3.05
CA VAL A 22 -11.01 40.92 4.45
C VAL A 22 -12.36 41.59 4.50
N LEU A 23 -13.41 40.85 4.88
CA LEU A 23 -14.79 41.34 4.81
C LEU A 23 -15.60 41.01 6.05
N ARG A 24 -16.66 41.77 6.28
CA ARG A 24 -17.61 41.59 7.38
C ARG A 24 -19.01 41.32 6.81
N THR A 25 -19.70 40.34 7.36
CA THR A 25 -21.05 39.93 6.92
C THR A 25 -22.04 40.07 8.06
N ASN A 26 -23.30 40.40 7.75
CA ASN A 26 -24.37 40.56 8.74
C ASN A 26 -24.63 39.30 9.58
N GLN A 27 -24.39 38.11 9.02
CA GLN A 27 -24.70 36.83 9.65
C GLN A 27 -23.69 36.38 10.73
N ASN A 28 -22.45 36.89 10.70
CA ASN A 28 -21.35 36.36 11.52
C ASN A 28 -21.02 37.24 12.74
N GLY A 29 -22.04 37.85 13.35
CA GLY A 29 -21.86 38.60 14.60
C GLY A 29 -20.80 39.69 14.50
N ASP A 30 -20.69 40.29 13.30
CA ASP A 30 -19.86 41.47 13.11
C ASP A 30 -18.34 41.11 13.26
N VAL A 31 -17.94 39.88 12.93
CA VAL A 31 -16.54 39.40 12.92
C VAL A 31 -15.95 39.38 11.51
N TYR A 32 -14.71 39.83 11.35
CA TYR A 32 -14.01 39.83 10.06
C TYR A 32 -13.70 38.40 9.57
N GLN A 33 -13.93 38.18 8.28
CA GLN A 33 -13.64 36.97 7.53
C GLN A 33 -12.56 37.26 6.49
N PHE A 34 -11.65 36.31 6.30
CA PHE A 34 -10.62 36.33 5.29
C PHE A 34 -11.00 35.42 4.13
N HIS A 35 -10.93 35.94 2.92
CA HIS A 35 -11.28 35.27 1.67
C HIS A 35 -10.09 35.35 0.70
N VAL A 36 -9.67 34.21 0.14
CA VAL A 36 -8.64 34.16 -0.92
C VAL A 36 -9.03 33.14 -1.99
N TRP A 37 -8.90 33.54 -3.25
CA TRP A 37 -9.14 32.62 -4.37
C TRP A 37 -7.86 31.84 -4.69
N VAL A 38 -7.89 30.54 -4.44
CA VAL A 38 -6.75 29.65 -4.72
C VAL A 38 -6.84 29.22 -6.19
N LYS A 39 -6.17 29.96 -7.08
CA LYS A 39 -6.24 29.77 -8.54
C LYS A 39 -5.90 28.34 -8.97
N THR A 40 -4.89 27.73 -8.36
CA THR A 40 -4.43 26.37 -8.66
C THR A 40 -5.48 25.30 -8.38
N GLU A 41 -6.41 25.56 -7.45
CA GLU A 41 -7.45 24.60 -7.05
C GLU A 41 -8.86 25.03 -7.48
N GLY A 42 -9.00 26.24 -8.05
CA GLY A 42 -10.27 26.78 -8.52
C GLY A 42 -11.31 26.97 -7.42
N LYS A 43 -10.86 27.22 -6.18
CA LYS A 43 -11.72 27.26 -4.98
C LYS A 43 -11.45 28.49 -4.11
N LEU A 44 -12.50 28.99 -3.47
CA LEU A 44 -12.44 30.12 -2.54
C LEU A 44 -12.17 29.61 -1.11
N TYR A 45 -11.02 29.97 -0.55
CA TYR A 45 -10.71 29.71 0.85
C TYR A 45 -11.33 30.78 1.71
N ARG A 46 -11.95 30.38 2.82
CA ARG A 46 -12.63 31.27 3.76
C ARG A 46 -12.20 30.91 5.18
N LYS A 47 -11.81 31.90 5.98
CA LYS A 47 -11.43 31.72 7.38
C LYS A 47 -11.91 32.89 8.24
N SER A 48 -12.47 32.61 9.40
CA SER A 48 -12.80 33.65 10.38
C SER A 48 -11.53 34.17 11.05
N LEU A 49 -11.31 35.49 11.03
CA LEU A 49 -10.18 36.14 11.70
C LEU A 49 -10.42 36.33 13.21
N ARG A 50 -11.64 36.01 13.68
CA ARG A 50 -12.06 36.05 15.09
C ARG A 50 -11.78 37.40 15.77
N THR A 51 -11.87 38.49 15.03
CA THR A 51 -11.73 39.86 15.54
C THR A 51 -12.78 40.78 14.92
N LYS A 52 -13.16 41.81 15.68
CA LYS A 52 -14.03 42.91 15.21
C LYS A 52 -13.23 44.18 14.89
N HIS A 53 -11.95 44.23 15.25
CA HIS A 53 -11.07 45.39 15.02
C HIS A 53 -10.43 45.30 13.64
N LEU A 54 -10.57 46.38 12.85
CA LEU A 54 -10.13 46.43 11.46
C LEU A 54 -8.61 46.24 11.33
N GLU A 55 -7.82 47.01 12.07
CA GLU A 55 -6.35 46.98 11.97
C GLU A 55 -5.80 45.57 12.26
N THR A 56 -6.23 44.97 13.36
CA THR A 56 -5.90 43.57 13.71
C THR A 56 -6.38 42.58 12.65
N ALA A 57 -7.52 42.83 12.00
CA ALA A 57 -8.01 41.96 10.93
C ALA A 57 -7.15 42.05 9.67
N LEU A 58 -6.71 43.27 9.29
CA LEU A 58 -5.83 43.46 8.14
C LEU A 58 -4.47 42.80 8.36
N GLU A 59 -3.89 42.92 9.56
CA GLU A 59 -2.63 42.27 9.90
C GLU A 59 -2.73 40.74 9.86
N LYS A 60 -3.71 40.15 10.54
CA LYS A 60 -3.98 38.70 10.48
C LYS A 60 -4.28 38.23 9.05
N GLY A 61 -4.98 39.04 8.26
CA GLY A 61 -5.26 38.76 6.86
C GLY A 61 -3.99 38.73 6.00
N LYS A 62 -3.03 39.63 6.25
CA LYS A 62 -1.73 39.64 5.58
C LYS A 62 -0.92 38.38 5.91
N GLU A 63 -0.84 38.03 7.19
CA GLU A 63 -0.14 36.81 7.64
C GLU A 63 -0.76 35.55 7.02
N GLU A 64 -2.09 35.41 7.05
CA GLU A 64 -2.78 34.25 6.49
C GLU A 64 -2.57 34.15 4.98
N TYR A 65 -2.58 35.28 4.26
CA TYR A 65 -2.32 35.31 2.83
C TYR A 65 -0.90 34.84 2.50
N ILE A 66 0.10 35.35 3.21
CA ILE A 66 1.51 34.93 3.05
C ILE A 66 1.65 33.42 3.31
N ASN A 67 1.00 32.90 4.35
CA ASN A 67 1.01 31.46 4.66
C ASN A 67 0.41 30.62 3.53
N ILE A 68 -0.73 31.03 2.98
CA ILE A 68 -1.40 30.31 1.89
C ILE A 68 -0.55 30.35 0.62
N MET A 69 -0.03 31.51 0.24
CA MET A 69 0.81 31.65 -0.95
C MET A 69 2.10 30.84 -0.80
N SER A 70 2.71 30.80 0.39
CA SER A 70 3.87 29.96 0.68
C SER A 70 3.57 28.47 0.47
N ARG A 71 2.42 27.99 0.95
CA ARG A 71 1.99 26.59 0.73
C ARG A 71 1.74 26.30 -0.75
N VAL A 72 1.02 27.18 -1.45
CA VAL A 72 0.75 27.03 -2.90
C VAL A 72 2.05 27.02 -3.70
N ASN A 73 2.98 27.94 -3.42
CA ASN A 73 4.29 28.01 -4.08
C ASN A 73 5.14 26.77 -3.80
N SER A 74 4.96 26.13 -2.63
CA SER A 74 5.59 24.86 -2.28
C SER A 74 4.89 23.64 -2.90
N GLY A 75 3.89 23.84 -3.76
CA GLY A 75 3.11 22.76 -4.40
C GLY A 75 2.11 22.06 -3.48
N LYS A 76 1.84 22.60 -2.29
CA LYS A 76 0.93 22.01 -1.30
C LYS A 76 -0.50 22.43 -1.59
N LYS A 77 -1.43 21.49 -1.43
CA LYS A 77 -2.86 21.76 -1.56
C LYS A 77 -3.42 22.42 -0.30
N ILE A 78 -4.24 23.44 -0.51
CA ILE A 78 -4.97 24.17 0.53
C ILE A 78 -6.25 23.42 0.88
N PHE A 79 -6.96 22.87 -0.12
CA PHE A 79 -8.14 22.05 0.12
C PHE A 79 -7.73 20.59 0.16
N SER A 80 -7.90 19.97 1.34
CA SER A 80 -7.64 18.54 1.44
C SER A 80 -8.75 17.73 0.81
N ASP A 81 -8.36 16.83 -0.09
CA ASP A 81 -9.19 15.73 -0.55
C ASP A 81 -9.39 14.70 0.58
N ASP A 82 -10.47 13.91 0.51
CA ASP A 82 -10.67 12.78 1.40
C ASP A 82 -9.69 11.64 1.10
N VAL A 83 -9.37 10.85 2.13
CA VAL A 83 -8.38 9.76 2.03
C VAL A 83 -8.82 8.72 1.00
N ALA A 84 -10.12 8.44 0.85
CA ALA A 84 -10.62 7.47 -0.13
C ALA A 84 -10.36 7.92 -1.58
N THR A 85 -10.59 9.19 -1.90
CA THR A 85 -10.30 9.79 -3.21
C THR A 85 -8.82 9.73 -3.53
N VAL A 86 -7.95 10.09 -2.58
CA VAL A 86 -6.49 10.04 -2.79
C VAL A 86 -5.99 8.60 -2.87
N ALA A 87 -6.56 7.67 -2.12
CA ALA A 87 -6.25 6.24 -2.21
C ALA A 87 -6.56 5.67 -3.60
N LYS A 88 -7.67 6.08 -4.24
CA LYS A 88 -7.98 5.70 -5.63
C LYS A 88 -6.90 6.17 -6.60
N ARG A 89 -6.45 7.43 -6.46
CA ARG A 89 -5.35 7.99 -7.28
C ARG A 89 -4.03 7.24 -7.07
N PHE A 90 -3.72 6.91 -5.81
CA PHE A 90 -2.54 6.11 -5.47
C PHE A 90 -2.58 4.71 -6.10
N LEU A 91 -3.74 4.03 -6.05
CA LEU A 91 -3.90 2.71 -6.67
C LEU A 91 -3.81 2.77 -8.20
N TYR A 92 -4.33 3.83 -8.83
CA TYR A 92 -4.14 4.08 -10.26
C TYR A 92 -2.66 4.25 -10.60
N TRP A 93 -1.93 5.08 -9.85
CA TRP A 93 -0.48 5.23 -10.01
C TRP A 93 0.25 3.88 -9.89
N LYS A 94 -0.13 3.04 -8.92
CA LYS A 94 0.44 1.68 -8.79
C LYS A 94 0.04 0.72 -9.90
N ASN A 95 -1.10 0.93 -10.55
CA ASN A 95 -1.48 0.15 -11.71
C ASN A 95 -0.63 0.51 -12.95
N GLU A 96 -0.21 1.77 -13.08
CA GLU A 96 0.75 2.15 -14.14
C GLU A 96 2.12 1.50 -13.93
N ASP A 97 2.58 1.33 -12.67
CA ASP A 97 3.79 0.55 -12.37
C ASP A 97 3.67 -0.92 -12.86
N VAL A 98 2.47 -1.51 -12.82
CA VAL A 98 2.21 -2.86 -13.36
C VAL A 98 2.32 -2.86 -14.88
N LYS A 99 1.71 -1.89 -15.54
CA LYS A 99 1.77 -1.76 -17.02
C LYS A 99 3.20 -1.54 -17.51
N ALA A 100 4.00 -0.81 -16.74
CA ALA A 100 5.42 -0.59 -17.01
C ALA A 100 6.31 -1.80 -16.65
N GLY A 101 5.76 -2.88 -16.09
CA GLY A 101 6.53 -4.07 -15.69
C GLY A 101 7.39 -3.89 -14.44
N ILE A 102 7.22 -2.81 -13.69
CA ILE A 102 7.99 -2.50 -12.47
C ILE A 102 7.52 -3.38 -11.31
N ILE A 103 6.22 -3.66 -11.23
CA ILE A 103 5.63 -4.55 -10.20
C ILE A 103 4.70 -5.60 -10.82
N GLY A 104 4.64 -6.78 -10.21
CA GLY A 104 3.70 -7.83 -10.61
C GLY A 104 2.25 -7.56 -10.20
N LYS A 105 1.28 -8.16 -10.91
CA LYS A 105 -0.16 -8.05 -10.63
C LYS A 105 -0.51 -8.50 -9.20
N SER A 106 0.08 -9.58 -8.72
CA SER A 106 -0.12 -10.10 -7.36
C SER A 106 0.24 -9.05 -6.29
N ARG A 107 1.32 -8.29 -6.53
CA ARG A 107 1.75 -7.22 -5.63
C ARG A 107 0.73 -6.07 -5.56
N LEU A 108 0.15 -5.68 -6.70
CA LEU A 108 -0.92 -4.68 -6.72
C LEU A 108 -2.15 -5.17 -5.93
N GLY A 109 -2.49 -6.46 -6.04
CA GLY A 109 -3.54 -7.08 -5.24
C GLY A 109 -3.28 -6.94 -3.73
N THR A 110 -2.06 -7.24 -3.28
CA THR A 110 -1.65 -7.03 -1.88
C THR A 110 -1.78 -5.57 -1.45
N ILE A 111 -1.29 -4.63 -2.26
CA ILE A 111 -1.37 -3.19 -1.97
C ILE A 111 -2.83 -2.76 -1.82
N LYS A 112 -3.71 -3.20 -2.73
CA LYS A 112 -5.15 -2.90 -2.68
C LYS A 112 -5.77 -3.37 -1.37
N THR A 113 -5.49 -4.61 -0.95
CA THR A 113 -5.98 -5.14 0.33
C THR A 113 -5.48 -4.33 1.53
N HIS A 114 -4.19 -3.98 1.56
CA HIS A 114 -3.62 -3.17 2.64
C HIS A 114 -4.25 -1.77 2.71
N ILE A 115 -4.45 -1.11 1.56
CA ILE A 115 -5.10 0.20 1.49
C ILE A 115 -6.56 0.11 1.95
N GLN A 116 -7.26 -0.97 1.64
CA GLN A 116 -8.62 -1.17 2.13
C GLN A 116 -8.68 -1.28 3.65
N HIS A 117 -7.75 -2.01 4.28
CA HIS A 117 -7.66 -2.05 5.75
C HIS A 117 -7.34 -0.68 6.35
N MET A 118 -6.44 0.09 5.72
CA MET A 118 -6.11 1.46 6.13
C MET A 118 -7.36 2.36 6.06
N LEU A 119 -8.12 2.32 4.96
CA LEU A 119 -9.34 3.10 4.79
C LEU A 119 -10.41 2.76 5.83
N SER A 120 -10.59 1.47 6.13
CA SER A 120 -11.52 1.03 7.17
C SER A 120 -11.12 1.52 8.57
N TYR A 121 -9.83 1.74 8.82
CA TYR A 121 -9.35 2.26 10.10
C TYR A 121 -9.54 3.78 10.24
N LEU A 122 -9.28 4.53 9.16
CA LEU A 122 -9.30 6.00 9.19
C LEU A 122 -10.70 6.61 9.10
N ASN A 123 -11.70 5.80 8.74
CA ASN A 123 -12.99 6.25 8.19
C ASN A 123 -12.80 7.02 6.87
N THR A 124 -13.55 6.63 5.84
CA THR A 124 -13.30 7.06 4.45
C THR A 124 -13.41 8.57 4.20
N ASP A 125 -14.08 9.28 5.11
CA ASP A 125 -14.35 10.72 5.07
C ASP A 125 -13.22 11.58 5.65
N MET A 126 -12.27 11.00 6.38
CA MET A 126 -11.10 11.71 6.89
C MET A 126 -10.36 12.43 5.76
N LYS A 127 -9.88 13.63 6.03
CA LYS A 127 -9.08 14.40 5.07
C LYS A 127 -7.61 14.00 5.15
N VAL A 128 -6.94 13.90 4.01
CA VAL A 128 -5.51 13.53 3.95
C VAL A 128 -4.61 14.54 4.68
N GLY A 129 -4.99 15.82 4.68
CA GLY A 129 -4.30 16.88 5.42
C GLY A 129 -4.40 16.73 6.95
N ASP A 130 -5.39 15.99 7.47
CA ASP A 130 -5.57 15.79 8.91
C ASP A 130 -4.74 14.61 9.45
N ILE A 131 -4.04 13.88 8.56
CA ILE A 131 -3.12 12.83 8.95
C ILE A 131 -1.92 13.47 9.67
N HIS A 132 -1.68 12.99 10.88
CA HIS A 132 -0.62 13.44 11.78
C HIS A 132 0.19 12.26 12.31
N THR A 133 1.27 12.56 13.03
CA THR A 133 2.27 11.58 13.51
C THR A 133 1.63 10.38 14.21
N GLY A 134 0.67 10.64 15.10
CA GLY A 134 0.00 9.62 15.91
C GLY A 134 -1.17 8.90 15.25
N THR A 135 -1.54 9.26 14.00
CA THR A 135 -2.76 8.74 13.35
C THR A 135 -2.83 7.21 13.34
N PHE A 136 -1.70 6.51 13.19
CA PHE A 136 -1.67 5.05 13.08
C PHE A 136 -1.22 4.30 14.35
N LEU A 137 -1.09 4.98 15.49
CA LEU A 137 -0.66 4.35 16.76
C LEU A 137 -1.62 3.23 17.19
N GLY A 138 -2.93 3.44 17.03
CA GLY A 138 -3.97 2.47 17.37
C GLY A 138 -4.18 1.37 16.32
N TYR A 139 -3.55 1.46 15.15
CA TYR A 139 -3.80 0.57 14.02
C TYR A 139 -3.51 -0.90 14.36
N TYR A 140 -2.39 -1.17 15.05
CA TYR A 140 -2.02 -2.54 15.46
C TYR A 140 -3.11 -3.20 16.30
N THR A 141 -3.58 -2.49 17.34
CA THR A 141 -4.59 -3.00 18.26
C THR A 141 -5.92 -3.21 17.54
N TRP A 142 -6.31 -2.27 16.68
CA TRP A 142 -7.51 -2.38 15.85
C TRP A 142 -7.45 -3.57 14.88
N ARG A 143 -6.30 -3.84 14.24
CA ARG A 143 -6.13 -5.02 13.37
C ARG A 143 -6.20 -6.33 14.14
N LYS A 144 -5.67 -6.36 15.37
CA LYS A 144 -5.68 -7.54 16.25
C LYS A 144 -7.05 -7.82 16.87
N SER A 145 -7.87 -6.80 17.09
CA SER A 145 -9.23 -6.96 17.66
C SER A 145 -10.26 -7.52 16.68
N GLY A 146 -9.88 -7.81 15.43
CA GLY A 146 -10.79 -8.41 14.44
C GLY A 146 -11.75 -7.42 13.77
N ASN A 147 -11.58 -6.12 13.99
CA ASN A 147 -12.47 -5.06 13.48
C ASN A 147 -12.31 -4.76 11.98
N SER A 148 -11.44 -5.46 11.26
CA SER A 148 -11.31 -5.38 9.80
C SER A 148 -12.23 -6.40 9.12
N SER A 149 -13.42 -5.95 8.70
CA SER A 149 -14.38 -6.57 7.77
C SER A 149 -14.40 -8.12 7.54
N VAL A 150 -15.54 -8.70 7.93
CA VAL A 150 -16.30 -9.88 7.43
C VAL A 150 -15.70 -11.30 7.52
N LYS A 151 -14.40 -11.56 7.29
CA LYS A 151 -13.86 -12.94 7.32
C LYS A 151 -12.97 -13.29 8.52
N ALA A 152 -12.70 -12.31 9.40
CA ALA A 152 -11.69 -12.43 10.46
C ALA A 152 -12.22 -12.87 11.83
N LYS A 153 -13.43 -13.47 11.92
CA LYS A 153 -13.96 -13.92 13.22
C LYS A 153 -13.17 -15.07 13.86
N ASN A 154 -12.35 -15.83 13.09
CA ASN A 154 -11.72 -17.06 13.59
C ASN A 154 -10.18 -17.12 13.54
N SER A 155 -9.46 -16.06 13.14
CA SER A 155 -7.99 -16.10 13.12
C SER A 155 -7.36 -14.73 13.39
N SER A 156 -6.58 -14.63 14.47
CA SER A 156 -5.77 -13.44 14.76
C SER A 156 -4.77 -13.18 13.64
N VAL A 157 -4.79 -11.96 13.08
CA VAL A 157 -3.88 -11.53 12.00
C VAL A 157 -2.42 -11.63 12.47
N THR A 158 -1.53 -12.16 11.63
CA THR A 158 -0.10 -12.30 11.97
C THR A 158 0.62 -10.95 12.03
N GLU A 159 1.66 -10.84 12.87
CA GLU A 159 2.45 -9.61 12.98
C GLU A 159 3.14 -9.25 11.65
N GLY A 160 3.59 -10.24 10.89
CA GLY A 160 4.17 -10.04 9.56
C GLY A 160 3.20 -9.37 8.58
N THR A 161 1.91 -9.71 8.64
CA THR A 161 0.87 -9.06 7.81
C THR A 161 0.75 -7.58 8.17
N ILE A 162 0.65 -7.27 9.47
CA ILE A 162 0.53 -5.87 9.94
C ILE A 162 1.78 -5.06 9.59
N SER A 163 2.98 -5.66 9.67
CA SER A 163 4.23 -5.04 9.24
C SER A 163 4.26 -4.73 7.73
N GLY A 164 3.76 -5.65 6.90
CA GLY A 164 3.58 -5.42 5.46
C GLY A 164 2.58 -4.31 5.14
N GLU A 165 1.50 -4.21 5.93
CA GLU A 165 0.53 -3.13 5.85
C GLU A 165 1.15 -1.78 6.20
N TYR A 166 1.90 -1.68 7.31
CA TYR A 166 2.60 -0.45 7.67
C TYR A 166 3.56 0.02 6.58
N SER A 167 4.25 -0.91 5.93
CA SER A 167 5.14 -0.58 4.80
C SER A 167 4.34 0.04 3.64
N THR A 168 3.12 -0.43 3.41
CA THR A 168 2.22 0.09 2.37
C THR A 168 1.60 1.43 2.76
N ILE A 169 1.21 1.60 4.03
CA ILE A 169 0.73 2.86 4.59
C ILE A 169 1.82 3.93 4.46
N ARG A 170 3.07 3.65 4.84
CA ARG A 170 4.18 4.59 4.66
C ARG A 170 4.41 4.94 3.20
N LEU A 171 4.28 3.97 2.28
CA LEU A 171 4.37 4.23 0.85
C LEU A 171 3.25 5.16 0.36
N PHE A 172 2.02 4.98 0.86
CA PHE A 172 0.90 5.87 0.59
C PHE A 172 1.15 7.29 1.12
N ILE A 173 1.62 7.44 2.37
CA ILE A 173 1.95 8.76 2.93
C ILE A 173 3.08 9.42 2.15
N LYS A 174 4.08 8.66 1.70
CA LYS A 174 5.16 9.18 0.85
C LYS A 174 4.61 9.72 -0.49
N TYR A 175 3.65 9.02 -1.09
CA TYR A 175 2.93 9.51 -2.26
C TYR A 175 2.17 10.80 -1.94
N CYS A 176 1.40 10.82 -0.84
CA CYS A 176 0.64 12.00 -0.43
C CYS A 176 1.53 13.23 -0.21
N TYR A 177 2.66 13.05 0.44
CA TYR A 177 3.63 14.11 0.67
C TYR A 177 4.22 14.66 -0.63
N ARG A 178 4.64 13.77 -1.55
CA ARG A 178 5.22 14.15 -2.84
C ARG A 178 4.23 14.94 -3.71
N GLU A 179 2.97 14.54 -3.72
CA GLU A 179 1.91 15.20 -4.51
C GLU A 179 1.28 16.40 -3.77
N GLY A 180 1.81 16.78 -2.60
CA GLY A 180 1.35 17.94 -1.84
C GLY A 180 -0.01 17.79 -1.14
N PHE A 181 -0.50 16.55 -0.96
CA PHE A 181 -1.76 16.27 -0.24
C PHE A 181 -1.63 16.33 1.28
N THR A 182 -0.42 16.17 1.82
CA THR A 182 -0.14 16.27 3.25
C THR A 182 1.22 16.89 3.51
N ASP A 183 1.36 17.54 4.67
CA ASP A 183 2.61 18.13 5.14
C ASP A 183 3.48 17.13 5.91
N ILE A 184 2.92 15.98 6.29
CA ILE A 184 3.66 14.97 7.06
C ILE A 184 4.42 14.02 6.14
N SER A 185 5.71 13.86 6.43
CA SER A 185 6.55 12.89 5.76
C SER A 185 6.34 11.49 6.36
N ALA A 186 6.54 10.46 5.53
CA ALA A 186 6.24 9.08 5.92
C ALA A 186 7.10 8.55 7.09
N ASP A 187 8.28 9.12 7.32
CA ASP A 187 9.19 8.82 8.44
C ASP A 187 8.62 9.28 9.78
N ARG A 188 7.89 10.41 9.79
CA ARG A 188 7.26 10.98 10.99
C ARG A 188 6.03 10.22 11.45
N ILE A 189 5.53 9.27 10.68
CA ILE A 189 4.40 8.44 11.11
C ILE A 189 4.88 7.46 12.19
N GLU A 190 4.28 7.56 13.37
CA GLU A 190 4.49 6.63 14.45
C GLU A 190 3.63 5.38 14.24
N ILE A 191 4.29 4.23 14.31
CA ILE A 191 3.66 2.92 14.23
C ILE A 191 4.16 2.08 15.40
N LYS A 192 3.30 1.21 15.93
CA LYS A 192 3.74 0.22 16.90
C LYS A 192 4.75 -0.71 16.22
N LYS A 193 6.02 -0.65 16.63
CA LYS A 193 7.07 -1.53 16.13
C LYS A 193 6.74 -2.97 16.56
N SER A 194 6.71 -3.89 15.60
CA SER A 194 6.70 -5.32 15.90
C SER A 194 8.06 -5.73 16.44
N ASP A 195 8.07 -6.60 17.43
CA ASP A 195 9.31 -7.20 17.93
C ASP A 195 9.86 -8.16 16.86
N ARG A 196 10.93 -7.73 16.17
CA ARG A 196 11.55 -8.53 15.10
C ARG A 196 12.10 -9.86 15.61
N SER A 197 12.46 -9.96 16.89
CA SER A 197 12.92 -11.22 17.50
C SER A 197 11.82 -12.29 17.48
N LYS A 198 10.56 -11.89 17.70
CA LYS A 198 9.39 -12.78 17.65
C LYS A 198 9.03 -13.24 16.24
N LEU A 199 9.42 -12.50 15.21
CA LEU A 199 9.16 -12.87 13.81
C LEU A 199 10.09 -13.99 13.33
N LEU A 200 11.34 -14.01 13.81
CA LEU A 200 12.34 -15.04 13.48
C LEU A 200 12.12 -16.34 14.28
N THR A 201 11.63 -16.23 15.51
CA THR A 201 11.38 -17.39 16.39
C THR A 201 10.03 -18.06 16.13
N ASN A 202 9.04 -17.35 15.57
CA ASN A 202 7.74 -17.93 15.16
C ASN A 202 7.70 -18.33 13.69
N VAL A 203 8.81 -18.82 13.12
CA VAL A 203 8.76 -19.49 11.82
C VAL A 203 8.03 -20.82 12.04
N ARG A 204 6.71 -20.80 11.80
CA ARG A 204 5.86 -22.00 11.93
C ARG A 204 6.21 -23.12 10.95
N ARG A 205 6.97 -22.81 9.89
CA ARG A 205 7.32 -23.78 8.86
C ARG A 205 8.69 -24.34 9.19
N ASP A 206 8.72 -25.54 9.73
CA ASP A 206 9.95 -26.28 9.91
C ASP A 206 10.51 -26.75 8.55
N THR A 207 11.78 -27.12 8.53
CA THR A 207 12.41 -27.78 7.39
C THR A 207 12.34 -29.29 7.56
N PHE A 208 12.17 -30.02 6.47
CA PHE A 208 12.21 -31.48 6.50
C PHE A 208 13.57 -31.98 6.97
N THR A 209 13.60 -32.93 7.91
CA THR A 209 14.78 -33.74 8.19
C THR A 209 15.01 -34.78 7.08
N GLU A 210 16.20 -35.37 7.01
CA GLU A 210 16.48 -36.45 6.04
C GLU A 210 15.55 -37.65 6.22
N GLU A 211 15.24 -38.02 7.46
CA GLU A 211 14.31 -39.10 7.80
C GLU A 211 12.86 -38.77 7.41
N GLU A 212 12.44 -37.51 7.57
CA GLU A 212 11.12 -37.05 7.12
C GLU A 212 11.01 -37.03 5.60
N TRP A 213 12.07 -36.59 4.92
CA TRP A 213 12.15 -36.65 3.47
C TRP A 213 12.11 -38.11 2.96
N GLU A 214 12.82 -39.02 3.62
CA GLU A 214 12.79 -40.45 3.30
C GLU A 214 11.41 -41.06 3.45
N ARG A 215 10.73 -40.77 4.57
CA ARG A 215 9.34 -41.19 4.78
C ARG A 215 8.42 -40.62 3.71
N LEU A 216 8.60 -39.36 3.32
CA LEU A 216 7.79 -38.71 2.29
C LEU A 216 7.96 -39.39 0.93
N TYR A 217 9.17 -39.53 0.40
CA TYR A 217 9.35 -40.12 -0.92
C TYR A 217 9.02 -41.61 -0.95
N THR A 218 9.22 -42.33 0.16
CA THR A 218 8.88 -43.76 0.26
C THR A 218 7.39 -43.97 0.33
N GLY A 219 6.68 -43.18 1.16
CA GLY A 219 5.22 -43.16 1.20
C GLY A 219 4.63 -42.80 -0.17
N MET A 220 5.22 -41.81 -0.85
CA MET A 220 4.82 -41.38 -2.19
C MET A 220 4.96 -42.49 -3.25
N ARG A 221 5.97 -43.37 -3.16
CA ARG A 221 6.08 -44.55 -4.05
C ARG A 221 4.87 -45.47 -3.92
N SER A 222 4.41 -45.71 -2.69
CA SER A 222 3.23 -46.52 -2.42
C SER A 222 1.94 -45.79 -2.85
N PHE A 223 1.78 -44.53 -2.47
CA PHE A 223 0.62 -43.71 -2.82
C PHE A 223 0.40 -43.62 -4.34
N CYS A 224 1.46 -43.43 -5.10
CA CYS A 224 1.42 -43.34 -6.56
C CYS A 224 1.49 -44.70 -7.27
N ALA A 225 1.50 -45.83 -6.54
CA ALA A 225 1.58 -47.15 -7.16
C ALA A 225 0.29 -47.46 -7.93
N LYS A 226 0.42 -48.07 -9.11
CA LYS A 226 -0.72 -48.39 -10.00
C LYS A 226 -1.82 -49.20 -9.30
N LYS A 227 -1.43 -50.14 -8.43
CA LYS A 227 -2.36 -50.96 -7.62
C LYS A 227 -3.22 -50.17 -6.62
N ASN A 228 -2.81 -48.93 -6.30
CA ASN A 228 -3.48 -48.04 -5.35
C ASN A 228 -4.19 -46.88 -6.07
N CYS A 229 -4.47 -47.04 -7.36
CA CYS A 229 -5.20 -46.08 -8.19
C CYS A 229 -6.45 -46.77 -8.74
N GLU A 230 -7.58 -46.06 -8.75
CA GLU A 230 -8.86 -46.56 -9.25
C GLU A 230 -8.88 -46.66 -10.77
N ASN A 231 -8.17 -45.75 -11.46
CA ASN A 231 -8.10 -45.69 -12.91
C ASN A 231 -6.75 -45.13 -13.43
N GLU A 232 -6.54 -45.22 -14.75
CA GLU A 232 -5.31 -44.75 -15.41
C GLU A 232 -5.12 -43.23 -15.32
N ILE A 233 -6.22 -42.45 -15.24
CA ILE A 233 -6.16 -40.99 -15.11
C ILE A 233 -5.58 -40.60 -13.75
N GLU A 234 -6.09 -41.18 -12.68
CA GLU A 234 -5.60 -40.97 -11.32
C GLU A 234 -4.13 -41.41 -11.19
N TYR A 235 -3.78 -42.54 -11.82
CA TYR A 235 -2.39 -42.99 -11.85
C TYR A 235 -1.48 -41.96 -12.52
N TYR A 236 -1.88 -41.44 -13.68
CA TYR A 236 -1.14 -40.41 -14.41
C TYR A 236 -0.98 -39.13 -13.58
N GLU A 237 -2.06 -38.61 -12.97
CA GLU A 237 -2.03 -37.42 -12.11
C GLU A 237 -1.10 -37.61 -10.90
N LYS A 238 -1.15 -38.77 -10.25
CA LYS A 238 -0.26 -39.11 -9.13
C LYS A 238 1.20 -39.23 -9.57
N GLN A 239 1.49 -39.71 -10.78
CA GLN A 239 2.87 -39.72 -11.31
C GLN A 239 3.36 -38.30 -11.60
N ILE A 240 2.52 -37.42 -12.15
CA ILE A 240 2.86 -36.00 -12.33
C ILE A 240 3.20 -35.38 -10.98
N PHE A 241 2.34 -35.55 -9.98
CA PHE A 241 2.57 -34.99 -8.64
C PHE A 241 3.87 -35.50 -8.00
N ARG A 242 4.14 -36.81 -8.14
CA ARG A 242 5.40 -37.40 -7.67
C ARG A 242 6.62 -36.81 -8.35
N ASN A 243 6.59 -36.73 -9.68
CA ASN A 243 7.71 -36.19 -10.45
C ASN A 243 7.90 -34.69 -10.18
N TYR A 244 6.82 -33.95 -9.93
CA TYR A 244 6.86 -32.55 -9.51
C TYR A 244 7.59 -32.37 -8.18
N ILE A 245 7.24 -33.15 -7.14
CA ILE A 245 7.91 -33.10 -5.84
C ILE A 245 9.40 -33.47 -5.95
N LEU A 246 9.71 -34.55 -6.70
CA LEU A 246 11.09 -34.96 -6.93
C LEU A 246 11.86 -33.91 -7.72
N GLY A 247 11.24 -33.28 -8.71
CA GLY A 247 11.81 -32.17 -9.47
C GLY A 247 12.17 -31.00 -8.57
N LEU A 248 11.27 -30.58 -7.68
CA LEU A 248 11.54 -29.50 -6.71
C LEU A 248 12.72 -29.85 -5.80
N ALA A 249 12.73 -31.06 -5.23
CA ALA A 249 13.77 -31.47 -4.30
C ALA A 249 15.16 -31.59 -4.95
N ASN A 250 15.24 -32.06 -6.20
CA ASN A 250 16.53 -32.23 -6.89
C ASN A 250 17.06 -30.94 -7.53
N THR A 251 16.18 -30.03 -7.95
CA THR A 251 16.57 -28.79 -8.65
C THR A 251 16.68 -27.58 -7.73
N GLY A 252 15.99 -27.59 -6.58
CA GLY A 252 15.87 -26.44 -5.70
C GLY A 252 15.08 -25.26 -6.29
N MET A 253 14.39 -25.47 -7.43
CA MET A 253 13.56 -24.45 -8.07
C MET A 253 12.36 -24.09 -7.20
N ARG A 254 11.87 -22.85 -7.35
CA ARG A 254 10.58 -22.46 -6.78
C ARG A 254 9.43 -23.20 -7.47
N THR A 255 8.32 -23.38 -6.76
CA THR A 255 7.11 -24.03 -7.30
C THR A 255 6.66 -23.42 -8.62
N GLY A 256 6.57 -22.09 -8.68
CA GLY A 256 6.17 -21.37 -9.90
C GLY A 256 7.20 -21.44 -11.03
N GLU A 257 8.50 -21.62 -10.72
CA GLU A 257 9.54 -21.82 -11.75
C GLU A 257 9.39 -23.20 -12.38
N LEU A 258 9.19 -24.24 -11.56
CA LEU A 258 9.06 -25.63 -12.03
C LEU A 258 7.77 -25.84 -12.83
N GLU A 259 6.66 -25.22 -12.43
CA GLU A 259 5.37 -25.27 -13.16
C GLU A 259 5.44 -24.68 -14.58
N GLN A 260 6.36 -23.73 -14.80
CA GLN A 260 6.50 -23.03 -16.07
C GLN A 260 7.59 -23.62 -16.98
N LEU A 261 8.27 -24.69 -16.55
CA LEU A 261 9.26 -25.37 -17.38
C LEU A 261 8.63 -25.94 -18.65
N GLN A 262 9.37 -25.84 -19.74
CA GLN A 262 9.00 -26.40 -21.03
C GLN A 262 10.11 -27.30 -21.55
N TRP A 263 9.80 -28.19 -22.50
CA TRP A 263 10.80 -29.08 -23.10
C TRP A 263 11.99 -28.35 -23.70
N ARG A 264 11.79 -27.12 -24.20
CA ARG A 264 12.87 -26.25 -24.71
C ARG A 264 13.85 -25.76 -23.65
N ASP A 265 13.48 -25.84 -22.37
CA ASP A 265 14.30 -25.40 -21.25
C ASP A 265 15.30 -26.49 -20.83
N ILE A 266 15.26 -27.69 -21.45
CA ILE A 266 16.28 -28.73 -21.29
C ILE A 266 17.46 -28.38 -22.20
N ILE A 267 18.59 -28.02 -21.60
CA ILE A 267 19.78 -27.60 -22.33
C ILE A 267 20.64 -28.79 -22.74
N ASP A 268 20.80 -29.75 -21.83
CA ASP A 268 21.75 -30.84 -22.01
C ASP A 268 21.40 -32.05 -21.12
N TYR A 269 21.92 -33.21 -21.50
CA TYR A 269 21.81 -34.45 -20.78
C TYR A 269 23.16 -35.19 -20.82
N ARG A 270 23.72 -35.48 -19.64
CA ARG A 270 25.04 -36.11 -19.53
C ARG A 270 25.01 -37.30 -18.58
N LYS A 271 25.82 -38.32 -18.91
CA LYS A 271 26.18 -39.37 -17.97
C LYS A 271 27.45 -38.95 -17.26
N THR A 272 27.41 -38.88 -15.94
CA THR A 272 28.55 -38.53 -15.09
C THR A 272 28.84 -39.70 -14.16
N ASP A 273 30.12 -39.99 -13.94
CA ASP A 273 30.53 -40.95 -12.91
C ASP A 273 30.65 -40.23 -11.56
N ASP A 274 29.88 -40.70 -10.57
CA ASP A 274 29.89 -40.19 -9.20
C ASP A 274 30.22 -41.35 -8.25
N TYR A 275 31.49 -41.42 -7.84
CA TYR A 275 32.04 -42.49 -6.99
C TYR A 275 31.78 -43.93 -7.51
N GLY A 276 31.99 -44.17 -8.82
CA GLY A 276 31.85 -45.48 -9.44
C GLY A 276 30.41 -45.86 -9.79
N LYS A 277 29.47 -44.92 -9.68
CA LYS A 277 28.09 -45.06 -10.13
C LYS A 277 27.82 -44.07 -11.26
N THR A 278 27.44 -44.60 -12.42
CA THR A 278 26.94 -43.78 -13.53
C THR A 278 25.62 -43.11 -13.13
N LYS A 279 25.62 -41.78 -13.04
CA LYS A 279 24.43 -40.95 -12.84
C LYS A 279 24.08 -40.21 -14.13
N GLU A 280 22.79 -40.07 -14.37
CA GLU A 280 22.24 -39.32 -15.49
C GLU A 280 21.85 -37.93 -14.97
N VAL A 281 22.45 -36.88 -15.54
CA VAL A 281 22.29 -35.49 -15.11
C VAL A 281 21.65 -34.69 -16.23
N VAL A 282 20.61 -33.94 -15.89
CA VAL A 282 19.88 -33.04 -16.80
C VAL A 282 20.22 -31.60 -16.44
N PHE A 283 20.57 -30.80 -17.45
CA PHE A 283 20.80 -29.37 -17.30
C PHE A 283 19.55 -28.61 -17.74
N LEU A 284 18.99 -27.81 -16.83
CA LEU A 284 17.77 -27.04 -17.04
C LEU A 284 18.07 -25.54 -17.05
N GLN A 285 17.45 -24.81 -17.97
CA GLN A 285 17.47 -23.36 -18.01
C GLN A 285 16.28 -22.79 -17.24
N VAL A 286 16.54 -22.05 -16.16
CA VAL A 286 15.50 -21.24 -15.52
C VAL A 286 15.42 -19.89 -16.24
N ARG A 287 14.29 -19.64 -16.90
CA ARG A 287 14.08 -18.41 -17.66
C ARG A 287 13.95 -17.21 -16.72
N ALA A 288 14.56 -16.08 -17.09
CA ALA A 288 14.55 -14.87 -16.26
C ALA A 288 13.13 -14.33 -16.04
N GLU A 289 12.26 -14.46 -17.04
CA GLU A 289 10.84 -14.10 -16.97
C GLU A 289 10.03 -14.93 -15.96
N THR A 290 10.46 -16.16 -15.64
CA THR A 290 9.75 -17.07 -14.73
C THR A 290 10.33 -17.07 -13.32
N SER A 291 11.54 -16.54 -13.12
CA SER A 291 12.27 -16.58 -11.84
C SER A 291 11.76 -15.59 -10.76
N LYS A 292 10.69 -14.84 -11.04
CA LYS A 292 10.12 -13.84 -10.12
C LYS A 292 8.60 -13.85 -10.07
N VAL A 293 7.99 -15.03 -10.21
CA VAL A 293 6.56 -15.23 -9.92
C VAL A 293 6.36 -15.49 -8.43
#